data_AF-A0A8S2KSW8-F1
#
_entry.id   AF-A0A8S2KSW8-F1
#
_cell.length_a   1.000
_cell.length_b   1.000
_cell.length_c   1.000
_cell.angle_alpha   90.00
_cell.angle_beta   90.00
_cell.angle_gamma   90.00
#
_symmetry.space_group_name_H-M   'P 1'
#
loop_
_entity.id
_entity.type
_entity.pdbx_description
1 polymer ?
#
loop_
_entity_poly.entity_id
_entity_poly.type
_entity_poly.pdbx_seq_one_letter_code
_entity_poly.pdbx_strand_id
1 'polypeptide(L)'
;MDKTSATVDSTLKSNDVEVKTQTQNSEKLQDNVSNSNQSIQVLSIDVGCIATGYSHLDRAPCSVAIVNDRCEILFDSLIKPDKPVVSDLFPFSGVHKVDLQHAPSFDEVIQKVINMRPSDG
;
A
#
# COMPACT_ATOMS: atom_id res chain seq x y z
N MET A 1 63.14 -49.17 -10.06
CA MET A 1 62.20 -50.07 -9.36
C MET A 1 61.03 -50.28 -10.30
N ASP A 2 60.93 -51.48 -10.84
CA ASP A 2 59.87 -51.95 -11.74
C ASP A 2 58.52 -52.11 -11.02
N LYS A 3 57.42 -51.89 -11.77
CA LYS A 3 56.37 -52.88 -12.14
C LYS A 3 55.02 -52.17 -12.43
N THR A 4 54.57 -52.16 -13.69
CA THR A 4 53.46 -52.98 -14.28
C THR A 4 52.06 -52.56 -13.78
N SER A 5 51.06 -52.21 -14.61
CA SER A 5 50.23 -53.10 -15.43
C SER A 5 49.18 -52.25 -16.19
N ALA A 6 49.12 -52.26 -17.54
CA ALA A 6 48.26 -53.07 -18.44
C ALA A 6 46.72 -52.85 -18.26
N THR A 7 46.01 -52.23 -19.23
CA THR A 7 45.30 -52.84 -20.41
C THR A 7 43.85 -53.24 -20.01
N VAL A 8 42.70 -52.98 -20.67
CA VAL A 8 42.17 -52.92 -22.07
C VAL A 8 40.82 -52.15 -21.99
N ASP A 9 40.47 -51.20 -22.88
CA ASP A 9 39.85 -51.31 -24.22
C ASP A 9 38.48 -52.05 -24.29
N SER A 10 37.40 -51.32 -24.64
CA SER A 10 36.50 -51.76 -25.71
C SER A 10 35.61 -50.63 -26.22
N THR A 11 35.79 -50.35 -27.50
CA THR A 11 35.01 -49.51 -28.41
C THR A 11 33.65 -50.16 -28.70
N LEU A 12 32.58 -49.37 -28.93
CA LEU A 12 31.52 -49.69 -29.91
C LEU A 12 30.70 -48.44 -30.28
N LYS A 13 30.73 -48.10 -31.57
CA LYS A 13 29.89 -47.11 -32.27
C LYS A 13 28.50 -47.71 -32.53
N SER A 14 27.46 -46.87 -32.56
CA SER A 14 26.34 -46.98 -33.53
C SER A 14 25.62 -45.64 -33.68
N ASN A 15 25.56 -45.14 -34.91
CA ASN A 15 24.57 -44.16 -35.37
C ASN A 15 23.40 -44.96 -35.92
N ASP A 16 22.17 -44.67 -35.49
CA ASP A 16 20.95 -45.07 -36.21
C ASP A 16 19.94 -43.92 -36.22
N VAL A 17 19.19 -43.89 -37.32
CA VAL A 17 18.51 -42.77 -37.94
C VAL A 17 17.02 -42.71 -37.57
N GLU A 18 16.54 -41.48 -37.36
CA GLU A 18 15.20 -40.89 -37.60
C GLU A 18 13.92 -41.70 -37.30
N VAL A 19 13.08 -41.17 -36.39
CA VAL A 19 11.61 -41.24 -36.54
C VAL A 19 10.99 -39.88 -36.20
N LYS A 20 10.39 -39.27 -37.22
CA LYS A 20 9.45 -38.14 -37.10
C LYS A 20 8.11 -38.64 -36.59
N THR A 21 7.55 -37.98 -35.59
CA THR A 21 6.10 -37.93 -35.38
C THR A 21 5.68 -36.54 -34.91
N GLN A 22 4.96 -35.84 -35.79
CA GLN A 22 4.05 -34.76 -35.40
C GLN A 22 2.88 -35.40 -34.63
N THR A 23 2.48 -34.81 -33.52
CA THR A 23 1.14 -35.01 -32.96
C THR A 23 0.56 -33.64 -32.63
N GLN A 24 -0.53 -33.32 -33.31
CA GLN A 24 -1.37 -32.16 -33.09
C GLN A 24 -2.28 -32.37 -31.87
N ASN A 25 -2.71 -31.25 -31.29
CA ASN A 25 -3.92 -31.03 -30.48
C ASN A 25 -3.93 -31.42 -28.98
N SER A 26 -3.92 -30.38 -28.13
CA SER A 26 -5.08 -30.03 -27.29
C SER A 26 -4.92 -28.57 -26.84
N GLU A 27 -5.65 -27.65 -27.45
CA GLU A 27 -6.86 -27.06 -26.86
C GLU A 27 -6.68 -26.49 -25.45
N LYS A 28 -6.73 -25.15 -25.41
CA LYS A 28 -7.25 -24.29 -24.33
C LYS A 28 -7.46 -24.97 -22.98
N LEU A 29 -6.69 -24.52 -21.99
CA LEU A 29 -7.12 -24.22 -20.62
C LEU A 29 -5.96 -23.44 -19.97
N GLN A 30 -5.72 -22.20 -20.44
CA GLN A 30 -5.18 -21.20 -19.53
C GLN A 30 -6.38 -20.72 -18.75
N ASP A 31 -6.62 -21.39 -17.63
CA ASP A 31 -7.65 -21.02 -16.69
C ASP A 31 -7.46 -19.57 -16.29
N ASN A 32 -8.50 -18.78 -16.58
CA ASN A 32 -8.72 -17.44 -16.10
C ASN A 32 -8.91 -17.46 -14.58
N VAL A 33 -7.86 -17.77 -13.83
CA VAL A 33 -7.84 -17.49 -12.40
C VAL A 33 -7.16 -16.14 -12.23
N SER A 34 -7.86 -15.08 -12.65
CA SER A 34 -7.69 -13.77 -12.04
C SER A 34 -8.10 -13.94 -10.58
N ASN A 35 -7.16 -14.44 -9.78
CA ASN A 35 -7.30 -14.60 -8.36
C ASN A 35 -7.33 -13.18 -7.79
N SER A 36 -8.51 -12.55 -7.83
CA SER A 36 -8.79 -11.29 -7.18
C SER A 36 -8.85 -11.52 -5.67
N ASN A 37 -7.75 -11.99 -5.09
CA ASN A 37 -7.44 -11.73 -3.69
C ASN A 37 -7.08 -10.24 -3.60
N GLN A 38 -8.05 -9.37 -3.88
CA GLN A 38 -7.93 -7.99 -3.46
C GLN A 38 -7.97 -8.03 -1.93
N SER A 39 -6.81 -7.85 -1.32
CA SER A 39 -6.70 -7.70 0.12
C SER A 39 -7.60 -6.54 0.54
N ILE A 40 -8.49 -6.79 1.51
CA ILE A 40 -9.32 -5.73 2.11
C ILE A 40 -8.35 -4.66 2.63
N GLN A 41 -8.43 -3.46 2.08
CA GLN A 41 -7.64 -2.34 2.56
C GLN A 41 -8.35 -1.70 3.74
N VAL A 42 -7.80 -1.87 4.94
CA VAL A 42 -8.29 -1.22 6.15
C VAL A 42 -7.46 0.02 6.43
N LEU A 43 -8.15 1.14 6.61
CA LEU A 43 -7.56 2.41 7.00
C LEU A 43 -8.16 2.85 8.35
N SER A 44 -7.33 3.46 9.20
CA SER A 44 -7.79 4.16 10.40
C SER A 44 -7.58 5.65 10.22
N ILE A 45 -8.54 6.45 10.68
CA ILE A 45 -8.50 7.91 10.64
C ILE A 45 -8.74 8.47 12.03
N ASP A 46 -7.97 9.48 12.41
CA ASP A 46 -8.20 10.30 13.61
C ASP A 46 -8.21 11.77 13.25
N VAL A 47 -9.06 12.55 13.92
CA VAL A 47 -9.28 13.97 13.64
C VAL A 47 -9.21 14.76 14.94
N GLY A 48 -8.20 15.61 15.05
CA GLY A 48 -8.10 16.60 16.12
C GLY A 48 -9.01 17.80 15.84
N CYS A 49 -9.52 18.41 16.90
CA CYS A 49 -10.38 19.59 16.81
C CYS A 49 -9.95 20.68 17.79
N ILE A 50 -10.25 21.92 17.43
CA ILE A 50 -10.06 23.12 18.26
C ILE A 50 -11.39 23.84 18.49
N ALA A 51 -11.42 24.77 19.45
CA ALA A 51 -12.59 25.59 19.72
C ALA A 51 -12.61 26.86 18.85
N THR A 52 -13.70 27.05 18.10
CA THR A 52 -14.01 28.28 17.36
C THR A 52 -15.06 29.14 18.04
N GLY A 53 -15.52 28.72 19.22
CA GLY A 53 -16.53 29.39 20.05
C GLY A 53 -16.59 28.78 21.45
N TYR A 54 -17.70 28.98 22.15
CA TYR A 54 -17.85 28.59 23.57
C TYR A 54 -18.84 27.44 23.78
N SER A 55 -19.58 27.03 22.75
CA SER A 55 -20.44 25.84 22.78
C SER A 55 -19.67 24.58 22.40
N HIS A 56 -20.17 23.42 22.83
CA HIS A 56 -19.66 22.11 22.41
C HIS A 56 -19.78 21.84 20.91
N LEU A 57 -20.62 22.60 20.20
CA LEU A 57 -20.77 22.53 18.75
C LEU A 57 -19.83 23.49 18.01
N ASP A 58 -19.20 24.43 18.72
CA ASP A 58 -18.31 25.42 18.11
C ASP A 58 -16.88 24.86 18.00
N ARG A 59 -16.74 23.79 17.23
CA ARG A 59 -15.46 23.14 16.98
C ARG A 59 -15.19 23.01 15.49
N ALA A 60 -13.91 23.10 15.13
CA ALA A 60 -13.44 22.87 13.76
C ALA A 60 -12.27 21.88 13.77
N PRO A 61 -12.14 21.03 12.75
CA PRO A 61 -10.97 20.17 12.57
C PRO A 61 -9.69 21.00 12.47
N CYS A 62 -8.63 20.55 13.14
CA CYS A 62 -7.32 21.20 13.13
C CYS A 62 -6.18 20.27 12.71
N SER A 63 -6.40 18.96 12.76
CA SER A 63 -5.45 17.95 12.33
C SER A 63 -6.20 16.71 11.86
N VAL A 64 -5.57 15.96 10.97
CA VAL A 64 -6.05 14.65 10.55
C VAL A 64 -4.86 13.74 10.29
N ALA A 65 -4.95 12.50 10.75
CA ALA A 65 -3.99 11.47 10.45
C ALA A 65 -4.70 10.23 9.91
N ILE A 66 -4.12 9.61 8.88
CA ILE A 66 -4.60 8.36 8.29
C ILE A 66 -3.45 7.36 8.29
N VAL A 67 -3.73 6.17 8.79
CA VAL A 67 -2.79 5.06 8.85
C VAL A 67 -3.39 3.80 8.22
N ASN A 68 -2.53 2.90 7.75
CA ASN A 68 -2.95 1.55 7.35
C ASN A 68 -2.96 0.57 8.54
N ASP A 69 -3.26 -0.69 8.25
CA ASP A 69 -3.30 -1.82 9.20
C ASP A 69 -1.95 -2.16 9.86
N ARG A 70 -0.84 -1.63 9.34
CA ARG A 70 0.50 -1.73 9.93
C ARG A 70 0.90 -0.48 10.72
N CYS A 71 -0.05 0.43 10.96
CA CYS A 71 0.19 1.72 11.61
C CYS A 71 1.18 2.63 10.84
N GLU A 72 1.37 2.39 9.54
CA GLU A 72 2.18 3.28 8.70
C GLU A 72 1.35 4.53 8.37
N ILE A 73 1.92 5.71 8.59
CA ILE A 73 1.27 7.00 8.28
C ILE A 73 1.19 7.16 6.76
N LEU A 74 -0.03 7.16 6.23
CA LEU A 74 -0.30 7.43 4.82
C LEU A 74 -0.50 8.92 4.58
N PHE A 75 -1.08 9.61 5.56
CA PHE A 75 -1.31 11.04 5.50
C PHE A 75 -1.38 11.63 6.90
N ASP A 76 -0.75 12.79 7.08
CA ASP A 76 -0.81 13.59 8.28
C ASP A 76 -0.79 15.06 7.85
N SER A 77 -1.73 15.85 8.35
CA SER A 77 -1.84 17.26 8.02
C SER A 77 -2.52 18.04 9.11
N LEU A 78 -2.00 19.24 9.37
CA LEU A 78 -2.76 20.29 10.02
C LEU A 78 -3.83 20.84 9.07
N ILE A 79 -4.87 21.44 9.65
CA ILE A 79 -6.00 22.04 8.93
C ILE A 79 -6.20 23.45 9.47
N LYS A 80 -6.20 24.44 8.58
CA LYS A 80 -6.54 25.81 8.93
C LYS A 80 -8.06 25.96 9.03
N PRO A 81 -8.61 26.32 10.20
CA PRO A 81 -10.02 26.59 10.37
C PRO A 81 -10.43 27.85 9.60
N ASP A 82 -11.66 27.86 9.10
CA ASP A 82 -12.30 29.01 8.46
C ASP A 82 -12.68 30.10 9.47
N LYS A 83 -13.03 29.70 10.70
CA LYS A 83 -13.42 30.58 11.80
C LYS A 83 -12.25 30.91 12.72
N PRO A 84 -12.27 32.08 13.39
CA PRO A 84 -11.28 32.42 14.40
C PRO A 84 -11.23 31.40 15.54
N VAL A 85 -10.01 30.97 15.88
CA VAL A 85 -9.77 30.08 17.01
C VAL A 85 -9.89 30.86 18.32
N VAL A 86 -10.76 30.39 19.21
CA VAL A 86 -10.98 30.92 20.57
C VAL A 86 -10.08 30.22 21.58
N SER A 87 -9.92 28.90 21.46
CA SER A 87 -8.99 28.11 22.26
C SER A 87 -8.39 27.00 21.41
N ASP A 88 -7.08 26.81 21.51
CA ASP A 88 -6.38 25.73 20.80
C ASP A 88 -6.62 24.35 21.43
N LEU A 89 -7.21 24.29 22.63
CA LEU A 89 -7.48 23.05 23.37
C LEU A 89 -6.23 22.15 23.44
N PHE A 90 -5.04 22.74 23.56
CA PHE A 90 -3.75 22.06 23.40
C PHE A 90 -3.61 20.72 24.17
N PRO A 91 -4.08 20.59 25.43
CA PRO A 91 -4.01 19.30 26.15
C PRO A 91 -4.74 18.13 25.46
N PHE A 92 -5.66 18.44 24.54
CA PHE A 92 -6.43 17.46 23.77
C PHE A 92 -6.05 17.44 22.30
N SER A 93 -5.76 18.61 21.71
CA SER A 93 -5.45 18.73 20.28
C SER A 93 -3.98 18.46 19.96
N GLY A 94 -3.07 18.74 20.89
CA GLY A 94 -1.62 18.72 20.65
C GLY A 94 -1.14 19.79 19.66
N VAL A 95 -2.00 20.74 19.29
CA VAL A 95 -1.74 21.75 18.23
C VAL A 95 -1.91 23.14 18.80
N HIS A 96 -0.95 24.03 18.55
CA HIS A 96 -1.10 25.44 18.88
C HIS A 96 -1.73 26.20 17.71
N LYS A 97 -2.46 27.27 18.05
CA LYS A 97 -3.05 28.18 17.04
C LYS A 97 -2.03 28.73 16.03
N VAL A 98 -0.77 28.92 16.45
CA VAL A 98 0.30 29.42 15.57
C VAL A 98 0.67 28.43 14.47
N ASP A 99 0.56 27.12 14.75
CA ASP A 99 0.89 26.07 13.79
C ASP A 99 -0.08 26.05 12.60
N LEU A 100 -1.31 26.56 12.82
CA LEU A 100 -2.38 26.58 11.84
C LEU A 100 -2.30 27.75 10.84
N GLN A 101 -1.40 28.72 11.03
CA GLN A 101 -1.37 29.94 10.21
C GLN A 101 -1.13 29.66 8.73
N HIS A 102 -0.25 28.68 8.45
CA HIS A 102 0.16 28.23 7.13
C HIS A 102 -0.38 26.85 6.77
N ALA A 103 -1.25 26.28 7.60
CA ALA A 103 -1.89 25.01 7.31
C ALA A 103 -2.82 25.12 6.09
N PRO A 104 -2.98 24.04 5.31
CA PRO A 104 -3.94 23.98 4.22
C PRO A 104 -5.37 24.16 4.72
N SER A 105 -6.24 24.64 3.85
CA SER A 105 -7.67 24.77 4.12
C SER A 105 -8.33 23.41 4.31
N PHE A 106 -9.50 23.41 4.97
CA PHE A 106 -10.31 22.20 5.13
C PHE A 106 -10.60 21.51 3.80
N ASP A 107 -11.00 22.25 2.78
CA ASP A 107 -11.35 21.69 1.46
C ASP A 107 -10.16 21.00 0.80
N GLU A 108 -8.97 21.63 0.82
CA GLU A 108 -7.75 21.03 0.27
C GLU A 108 -7.39 19.72 0.96
N VAL A 109 -7.55 19.65 2.28
CA VAL A 109 -7.27 18.44 3.06
C VAL A 109 -8.31 17.36 2.80
N ILE A 110 -9.59 17.71 2.78
CA ILE A 110 -10.66 16.75 2.51
C ILE A 110 -10.54 16.12 1.12
N GLN A 111 -10.13 16.88 0.10
CA GLN A 111 -9.87 16.30 -1.22
C GLN A 111 -8.76 15.23 -1.16
N LYS A 112 -7.70 15.46 -0.39
CA LYS A 112 -6.65 14.45 -0.19
C LYS A 112 -7.18 13.22 0.54
N VAL A 113 -7.96 13.42 1.61
CA VAL A 113 -8.60 12.34 2.38
C VAL A 113 -9.51 11.49 1.50
N ILE A 114 -10.37 12.10 0.69
CA ILE A 114 -11.29 11.40 -0.21
C ILE A 114 -10.53 10.55 -1.24
N ASN A 115 -9.42 11.09 -1.78
CA ASN A 115 -8.59 10.38 -2.74
C ASN A 115 -7.85 9.17 -2.14
N MET A 116 -7.80 9.02 -0.82
CA MET A 116 -7.25 7.86 -0.13
C MET A 116 -8.28 6.76 0.14
N ARG A 117 -9.56 6.98 -0.16
CA ARG A 117 -10.60 5.95 0.02
C ARG A 117 -10.24 4.71 -0.81
N PRO A 118 -10.24 3.50 -0.21
CA PRO A 118 -10.09 2.27 -0.97
C PRO A 118 -11.14 2.19 -2.08
N SER A 119 -10.76 1.69 -3.26
CA SER A 119 -11.73 1.39 -4.30
C SER A 119 -12.72 0.36 -3.75
N ASP A 120 -14.01 0.61 -3.90
CA ASP A 120 -15.03 -0.42 -3.70
C ASP A 120 -14.72 -1.52 -4.74
N GLY A 121 -14.30 -2.70 -4.26
CA GLY A 121 -13.99 -3.86 -5.11
C GLY A 121 -15.21 -4.44 -5.81
#